data_AF-A0A229GGV7-F1
#
_entry.id   AF-A0A229GGV7-F1
#
_cell.length_a   1.000
_cell.length_b   1.000
_cell.length_c   1.000
_cell.angle_alpha   90.00
_cell.angle_beta   90.00
_cell.angle_gamma   90.00
#
_symmetry.space_group_name_H-M   'P 1'
#
loop_
_entity.id
_entity.type
_entity.pdbx_description
1 polymer ?
#
loop_
_entity_poly.entity_id
_entity_poly.type
_entity_poly.pdbx_seq_one_letter_code
_entity_poly.pdbx_strand_id
1 'polypeptide(L)'
;KLVAHAGEEADFVVYLRSLDLLEINRIDHGVQSIKSAALMQRLKDEQMPLTVCPNSNIELKVFESYKEHNIKELLDYGLNITVNSDDPAYFKGYINQNFINICENLPLTEDDIITLVKNSFRSSFIDDELKEAYLAKVDLALQ
;
A
#
# COMPACT_ATOMS: atom_id res chain seq x y z
N LYS A 1 -10.22 -0.33 15.56
CA LYS A 1 -9.04 -0.64 14.72
C LYS A 1 -8.07 0.51 14.85
N LEU A 2 -6.77 0.24 14.94
CA LEU A 2 -5.72 1.25 15.13
C LEU A 2 -4.86 1.36 13.86
N VAL A 3 -4.44 2.58 13.54
CA VAL A 3 -3.59 2.90 12.39
C VAL A 3 -2.48 3.83 12.84
N ALA A 4 -1.33 3.77 12.17
CA ALA A 4 -0.27 4.73 12.38
C ALA A 4 0.38 5.12 11.04
N HIS A 5 0.64 6.42 10.90
CA HIS A 5 1.51 6.94 9.85
C HIS A 5 2.94 6.54 10.16
N ALA A 6 3.55 5.73 9.31
CA ALA A 6 4.94 5.33 9.49
C ALA A 6 5.59 4.98 8.15
N GLY A 7 6.86 5.32 8.00
CA GLY A 7 7.63 4.80 6.89
C GLY A 7 7.40 5.45 5.54
N GLU A 8 7.08 6.73 5.57
CA GLU A 8 7.07 7.62 4.41
C GLU A 8 8.38 8.40 4.34
N GLU A 9 8.57 9.36 5.25
CA GLU A 9 9.76 10.22 5.34
C GLU A 9 10.76 9.74 6.42
N ALA A 10 10.22 9.21 7.53
CA ALA A 10 11.00 8.85 8.72
C ALA A 10 11.67 7.46 8.60
N ASP A 11 12.76 7.28 9.37
CA ASP A 11 13.54 6.04 9.42
C ASP A 11 12.71 4.83 9.95
N PHE A 12 13.10 3.61 9.55
CA PHE A 12 12.36 2.37 9.80
C PHE A 12 12.17 2.05 11.30
N VAL A 13 12.93 2.69 12.19
CA VAL A 13 12.80 2.58 13.65
C VAL A 13 11.38 2.94 14.13
N VAL A 14 10.66 3.83 13.42
CA VAL A 14 9.28 4.20 13.76
C VAL A 14 8.31 3.02 13.58
N TYR A 15 8.57 2.10 12.64
CA TYR A 15 7.70 0.95 12.40
C TYR A 15 7.64 0.01 13.60
N LEU A 16 8.80 -0.33 14.16
CA LEU A 16 8.88 -1.28 15.28
C LEU A 16 8.13 -0.75 16.49
N ARG A 17 8.25 0.56 16.78
CA ARG A 17 7.48 1.19 17.87
C ARG A 17 5.99 1.15 17.60
N SER A 18 5.55 1.45 16.39
CA SER A 18 4.12 1.41 16.05
C SER A 18 3.55 0.00 16.11
N LEU A 19 4.29 -1.01 15.65
CA LEU A 19 3.87 -2.41 15.70
C LEU A 19 3.85 -2.95 17.14
N ASP A 20 4.94 -2.74 17.89
CA ASP A 20 5.14 -3.40 19.20
C ASP A 20 4.50 -2.66 20.36
N LEU A 21 4.35 -1.33 20.29
CA LEU A 21 3.80 -0.53 21.39
C LEU A 21 2.34 -0.17 21.18
N LEU A 22 1.92 0.06 19.93
CA LEU A 22 0.56 0.53 19.63
C LEU A 22 -0.36 -0.59 19.11
N GLU A 23 0.19 -1.77 18.81
CA GLU A 23 -0.56 -2.95 18.32
C GLU A 23 -1.51 -2.58 17.16
N ILE A 24 -0.99 -1.82 16.20
CA ILE A 24 -1.76 -1.31 15.06
C ILE A 24 -2.25 -2.43 14.13
N ASN A 25 -3.29 -2.14 13.36
CA ASN A 25 -3.87 -3.07 12.39
C ASN A 25 -3.51 -2.72 10.94
N ARG A 26 -2.88 -1.56 10.71
CA ARG A 26 -2.46 -1.07 9.40
C ARG A 26 -1.42 0.02 9.57
N ILE A 27 -0.44 0.04 8.67
CA ILE A 27 0.53 1.12 8.53
C ILE A 27 0.10 1.96 7.34
N ASP A 28 -0.05 3.26 7.56
CA ASP A 28 -0.22 4.17 6.45
C ASP A 28 1.16 4.46 5.84
N HIS A 29 1.28 4.39 4.51
CA HIS A 29 2.51 4.41 3.68
C HIS A 29 3.31 3.10 3.69
N GLY A 30 4.40 3.03 4.47
CA GLY A 30 5.18 1.81 4.61
C GLY A 30 6.27 1.56 3.54
N VAL A 31 6.50 2.46 2.59
CA VAL A 31 7.47 2.28 1.48
C VAL A 31 8.93 2.17 1.93
N GLN A 32 9.29 2.71 3.10
CA GLN A 32 10.64 2.60 3.67
C GLN A 32 10.95 1.24 4.31
N SER A 33 9.99 0.30 4.32
CA SER A 33 10.16 -1.03 4.92
C SER A 33 11.28 -1.82 4.26
N ILE A 34 11.54 -1.54 2.98
CA ILE A 34 12.62 -2.12 2.17
C ILE A 34 14.01 -1.99 2.79
N LYS A 35 14.23 -0.99 3.66
CA LYS A 35 15.50 -0.76 4.33
C LYS A 35 15.84 -1.80 5.40
N SER A 36 14.90 -2.69 5.75
CA SER A 36 15.10 -3.73 6.76
C SER A 36 14.46 -5.05 6.32
N ALA A 37 15.29 -6.03 5.96
CA ALA A 37 14.83 -7.36 5.58
C ALA A 37 14.02 -8.05 6.70
N ALA A 38 14.41 -7.86 7.96
CA ALA A 38 13.68 -8.40 9.10
C ALA A 38 12.28 -7.78 9.25
N LEU A 39 12.15 -6.47 9.00
CA LEU A 39 10.87 -5.80 9.00
C LEU A 39 10.00 -6.27 7.84
N MET A 40 10.54 -6.34 6.62
CA MET A 40 9.80 -6.87 5.47
C MET A 40 9.28 -8.29 5.73
N GLN A 41 10.13 -9.17 6.27
CA GLN A 41 9.72 -10.53 6.60
C GLN A 41 8.58 -10.55 7.60
N ARG A 42 8.65 -9.76 8.67
CA ARG A 42 7.57 -9.65 9.65
C ARG A 42 6.27 -9.14 9.03
N LEU A 43 6.34 -8.04 8.26
CA LEU A 43 5.15 -7.46 7.61
C LEU A 43 4.49 -8.45 6.64
N LYS A 44 5.30 -9.27 5.96
CA LYS A 44 4.84 -10.38 5.11
C LYS A 44 4.14 -11.45 5.94
N ASP A 45 4.77 -11.94 6.99
CA ASP A 45 4.25 -13.05 7.80
C ASP A 45 2.93 -12.66 8.50
N GLU A 46 2.83 -11.41 8.95
CA GLU A 46 1.63 -10.85 9.58
C GLU A 46 0.58 -10.38 8.57
N GLN A 47 0.92 -10.34 7.27
CA GLN A 47 0.11 -9.71 6.21
C GLN A 47 -0.36 -8.29 6.60
N MET A 48 0.53 -7.54 7.26
CA MET A 48 0.26 -6.17 7.72
C MET A 48 -0.05 -5.26 6.54
N PRO A 49 -1.24 -4.64 6.46
CA PRO A 49 -1.56 -3.78 5.33
C PRO A 49 -0.72 -2.50 5.34
N LEU A 50 -0.20 -2.14 4.16
CA LEU A 50 0.54 -0.91 3.91
C LEU A 50 -0.22 -0.04 2.88
N THR A 51 -0.69 1.14 3.27
CA THR A 51 -1.44 2.03 2.36
C THR A 51 -0.49 2.95 1.60
N VAL A 52 0.06 2.45 0.49
CA VAL A 52 1.00 3.20 -0.33
C VAL A 52 0.27 4.29 -1.13
N CYS A 53 0.87 5.49 -1.18
CA CYS A 53 0.28 6.67 -1.80
C CYS A 53 1.21 7.21 -2.91
N PRO A 54 1.18 6.64 -4.14
CA PRO A 54 2.21 6.90 -5.14
C PRO A 54 2.42 8.38 -5.47
N ASN A 55 1.33 9.13 -5.70
CA ASN A 55 1.46 10.55 -6.04
C ASN A 55 2.01 11.36 -4.86
N SER A 56 1.55 11.07 -3.64
CA SER A 56 2.06 11.69 -2.41
C SER A 56 3.57 11.44 -2.28
N ASN A 57 4.01 10.20 -2.49
CA ASN A 57 5.43 9.84 -2.42
C ASN A 57 6.30 10.57 -3.46
N ILE A 58 5.76 10.94 -4.63
CA ILE A 58 6.47 11.80 -5.59
C ILE A 58 6.47 13.27 -5.14
N GLU A 59 5.31 13.82 -4.76
CA GLU A 59 5.21 15.23 -4.38
C GLU A 59 6.00 15.58 -3.10
N LEU A 60 6.10 14.62 -2.18
CA LEU A 60 6.91 14.71 -0.96
C LEU A 60 8.38 14.31 -1.17
N LYS A 61 8.78 13.98 -2.42
CA LYS A 61 10.16 13.60 -2.78
C LYS A 61 10.70 12.39 -2.02
N VAL A 62 9.81 11.47 -1.67
CA VAL A 62 10.20 10.14 -1.18
C VAL A 62 10.87 9.36 -2.32
N PHE A 63 10.38 9.54 -3.54
CA PHE A 63 11.03 9.14 -4.79
C PHE A 63 11.10 10.32 -5.76
N GLU A 64 12.15 10.39 -6.58
CA GLU A 64 12.33 11.47 -7.57
C GLU A 64 11.38 11.31 -8.77
N SER A 65 10.98 10.09 -9.09
CA SER A 65 10.09 9.78 -10.21
C SER A 65 9.28 8.51 -9.97
N TYR A 66 8.14 8.37 -10.67
CA TYR A 66 7.32 7.15 -10.60
C TYR A 66 8.08 5.89 -11.01
N LYS A 67 9.09 6.00 -11.88
CA LYS A 67 9.92 4.86 -12.33
C LYS A 67 10.80 4.29 -11.23
N GLU A 68 11.10 5.08 -10.21
CA GLU A 68 11.90 4.68 -9.04
C GLU A 68 11.03 4.17 -7.89
N HIS A 69 9.71 4.26 -8.02
CA HIS A 69 8.81 3.87 -6.95
C HIS A 69 8.85 2.35 -6.73
N ASN A 70 9.12 1.95 -5.49
CA ASN A 70 9.32 0.54 -5.11
C ASN A 70 8.02 -0.27 -4.91
N ILE A 71 6.83 0.22 -5.27
CA ILE A 71 5.56 -0.45 -4.95
C ILE A 71 5.50 -1.86 -5.56
N LYS A 72 6.04 -2.03 -6.77
CA LYS A 72 6.14 -3.33 -7.45
C LYS A 72 7.02 -4.30 -6.67
N GLU A 73 8.17 -3.85 -6.19
CA GLU A 73 9.13 -4.67 -5.45
C GLU A 73 8.54 -5.14 -4.11
N LEU A 74 7.83 -4.25 -3.41
CA LEU A 74 7.15 -4.59 -2.16
C LEU A 74 6.02 -5.61 -2.40
N LEU A 75 5.27 -5.44 -3.48
CA LEU A 75 4.22 -6.37 -3.89
C LEU A 75 4.80 -7.75 -4.26
N ASP A 76 5.88 -7.79 -5.05
CA ASP A 76 6.58 -9.02 -5.47
C ASP A 76 7.18 -9.78 -4.28
N TYR A 77 7.62 -9.06 -3.26
CA TYR A 77 8.07 -9.68 -2.02
C TYR A 77 6.92 -10.40 -1.28
N GLY A 78 5.67 -10.07 -1.59
CA GLY A 78 4.45 -10.63 -0.99
C GLY A 78 3.91 -9.81 0.17
N LEU A 79 4.22 -8.51 0.23
CA LEU A 79 3.61 -7.61 1.21
C LEU A 79 2.16 -7.28 0.83
N ASN A 80 1.33 -7.03 1.85
CA ASN A 80 -0.06 -6.63 1.67
C ASN A 80 -0.16 -5.13 1.34
N ILE A 81 0.07 -4.80 0.08
CA ILE A 81 0.08 -3.41 -0.40
C ILE A 81 -1.28 -3.00 -0.94
N THR A 82 -1.69 -1.75 -0.64
CA THR A 82 -2.83 -1.07 -1.28
C THR A 82 -2.39 0.25 -1.92
N VAL A 83 -3.16 0.75 -2.88
CA VAL A 83 -2.96 2.06 -3.52
C VAL A 83 -4.00 3.05 -3.01
N ASN A 84 -3.53 4.21 -2.54
CA ASN A 84 -4.35 5.24 -1.92
C ASN A 84 -3.98 6.64 -2.45
N SER A 85 -4.87 7.61 -2.29
CA SER A 85 -4.66 8.97 -2.84
C SER A 85 -4.08 9.98 -1.85
N ASP A 86 -4.06 9.63 -0.56
CA ASP A 86 -3.67 10.54 0.52
C ASP A 86 -4.52 11.83 0.48
N ASP A 87 -3.90 13.01 0.30
CA ASP A 87 -4.57 14.29 0.06
C ASP A 87 -4.69 14.63 -1.44
N PRO A 88 -5.71 14.13 -2.17
CA PRO A 88 -5.78 14.21 -3.63
C PRO A 88 -5.82 15.64 -4.21
N ALA A 89 -6.31 16.61 -3.41
CA ALA A 89 -6.33 18.01 -3.79
C ALA A 89 -4.92 18.62 -3.86
N TYR A 90 -3.97 18.11 -3.06
CA TYR A 90 -2.58 18.54 -3.04
C TYR A 90 -1.71 17.66 -3.94
N PHE A 91 -1.99 16.36 -4.02
CA PHE A 91 -1.16 15.37 -4.72
C PHE A 91 -1.65 15.00 -6.12
N LYS A 92 -2.24 15.99 -6.81
CA LYS A 92 -2.49 15.96 -8.25
C LYS A 92 -3.34 14.78 -8.76
N GLY A 93 -4.25 14.25 -7.93
CA GLY A 93 -5.21 13.26 -8.40
C GLY A 93 -5.80 12.36 -7.32
N TYR A 94 -6.97 11.81 -7.65
CA TYR A 94 -7.65 10.80 -6.84
C TYR A 94 -7.07 9.40 -7.10
N ILE A 95 -7.71 8.37 -6.53
CA ILE A 95 -7.24 6.98 -6.58
C ILE A 95 -6.93 6.49 -8.01
N ASN A 96 -7.79 6.80 -9.00
CA ASN A 96 -7.57 6.38 -10.38
C ASN A 96 -6.28 6.95 -10.97
N GLN A 97 -5.95 8.21 -10.65
CA GLN A 97 -4.73 8.83 -11.17
C GLN A 97 -3.47 8.17 -10.58
N ASN A 98 -3.53 7.74 -9.32
CA ASN A 98 -2.43 6.99 -8.71
C ASN A 98 -2.19 5.66 -9.45
N PHE A 99 -3.26 4.92 -9.75
CA PHE A 99 -3.17 3.70 -10.57
C PHE A 99 -2.64 3.96 -11.98
N ILE A 100 -3.16 4.98 -12.68
CA ILE A 100 -2.68 5.35 -14.02
C ILE A 100 -1.18 5.65 -13.97
N ASN A 101 -0.73 6.47 -13.02
CA ASN A 101 0.68 6.86 -12.92
C ASN A 101 1.60 5.66 -12.68
N ILE A 102 1.22 4.72 -11.80
CA ILE A 102 2.05 3.53 -11.57
C ILE A 102 2.01 2.57 -12.77
N CYS A 103 0.87 2.37 -13.43
CA CYS A 103 0.75 1.50 -14.61
C CYS A 103 1.57 2.03 -15.80
N GLU A 104 1.60 3.35 -15.99
CA GLU A 104 2.35 3.97 -17.09
C GLU A 104 3.87 3.96 -16.86
N ASN A 105 4.33 3.86 -15.62
CA ASN A 105 5.74 4.05 -15.27
C ASN A 105 6.44 2.81 -14.68
N LEU A 106 5.68 1.81 -14.24
CA LEU A 106 6.20 0.58 -13.65
C LEU A 106 5.74 -0.65 -14.44
N PRO A 107 6.52 -1.75 -14.43
CA PRO A 107 6.15 -2.99 -15.12
C PRO A 107 5.11 -3.80 -14.29
N LEU A 108 3.95 -3.19 -14.03
CA LEU A 108 2.82 -3.85 -13.37
C LEU A 108 2.04 -4.68 -14.39
N THR A 109 1.78 -5.93 -14.03
CA THR A 109 0.88 -6.82 -14.75
C THR A 109 -0.57 -6.56 -14.34
N GLU A 110 -1.52 -7.08 -15.12
CA GLU A 110 -2.94 -7.03 -14.75
C GLU A 110 -3.19 -7.71 -13.39
N ASP A 111 -2.54 -8.85 -13.13
CA ASP A 111 -2.62 -9.57 -11.86
C ASP A 111 -2.11 -8.73 -10.68
N ASP A 112 -1.08 -7.91 -10.88
CA ASP A 112 -0.59 -6.99 -9.86
C ASP A 112 -1.69 -5.96 -9.50
N ILE A 113 -2.33 -5.37 -10.50
CA ILE A 113 -3.41 -4.39 -10.29
C ILE A 113 -4.60 -5.02 -9.58
N ILE A 114 -5.01 -6.22 -10.01
CA ILE A 114 -6.07 -6.99 -9.36
C ILE A 114 -5.71 -7.26 -7.90
N THR A 115 -4.46 -7.64 -7.63
CA THR A 115 -3.99 -7.90 -6.27
C THR A 115 -4.05 -6.65 -5.40
N LEU A 116 -3.56 -5.50 -5.90
CA LEU A 116 -3.63 -4.22 -5.18
C LEU A 116 -5.08 -3.82 -4.85
N VAL A 117 -6.00 -4.01 -5.81
CA VAL A 117 -7.43 -3.73 -5.61
C VAL A 117 -8.04 -4.68 -4.58
N LYS A 118 -7.82 -6.00 -4.68
CA LYS A 118 -8.34 -6.99 -3.73
C LYS A 118 -7.79 -6.79 -2.32
N ASN A 119 -6.51 -6.43 -2.20
CA ASN A 119 -5.89 -6.10 -0.93
C ASN A 119 -6.60 -4.93 -0.24
N SER A 120 -7.06 -3.92 -1.00
CA SER A 120 -7.80 -2.78 -0.41
C SER A 120 -9.08 -3.21 0.31
N PHE A 121 -9.83 -4.17 -0.24
CA PHE A 121 -11.03 -4.70 0.39
C PHE A 121 -10.69 -5.62 1.57
N ARG A 122 -9.73 -6.54 1.41
CA ARG A 122 -9.28 -7.45 2.50
C ARG A 122 -8.81 -6.68 3.74
N SER A 123 -8.09 -5.59 3.50
CA SER A 123 -7.47 -4.74 4.51
C SER A 123 -8.38 -3.62 5.04
N SER A 124 -9.61 -3.53 4.53
CA SER A 124 -10.61 -2.59 5.04
C SER A 124 -11.10 -2.98 6.43
N PHE A 125 -11.67 -2.02 7.16
CA PHE A 125 -12.23 -2.22 8.50
C PHE A 125 -13.74 -2.49 8.50
N ILE A 126 -14.30 -2.85 7.34
CA ILE A 126 -15.68 -3.34 7.24
C ILE A 126 -15.77 -4.79 7.74
N ASP A 127 -16.99 -5.29 7.93
CA ASP A 127 -17.22 -6.69 8.30
C ASP A 127 -16.85 -7.67 7.16
N ASP A 128 -16.62 -8.92 7.52
CA ASP A 128 -16.12 -9.93 6.58
C ASP A 128 -17.16 -10.28 5.50
N GLU A 129 -18.46 -10.21 5.81
CA GLU A 129 -19.53 -10.43 4.82
C GLU A 129 -19.43 -9.40 3.69
N LEU A 130 -19.25 -8.12 4.04
CA LEU A 130 -19.11 -7.05 3.07
C LEU A 130 -17.78 -7.13 2.31
N LYS A 131 -16.69 -7.58 2.93
CA LYS A 131 -15.43 -7.85 2.23
C LYS A 131 -15.61 -8.90 1.15
N GLU A 132 -16.20 -10.05 1.48
CA GLU A 132 -16.44 -11.12 0.51
C GLU A 132 -17.37 -10.64 -0.61
N ALA A 133 -18.40 -9.85 -0.29
CA ALA A 133 -19.28 -9.26 -1.30
C ALA A 133 -18.53 -8.32 -2.27
N TYR A 134 -17.59 -7.51 -1.80
CA TYR A 134 -16.78 -6.65 -2.67
C TYR A 134 -15.73 -7.42 -3.46
N LEU A 135 -15.08 -8.43 -2.86
CA LEU A 135 -14.14 -9.30 -3.56
C LEU A 135 -14.84 -10.03 -4.73
N ALA A 136 -16.05 -10.55 -4.50
CA ALA A 136 -16.86 -11.15 -5.57
C ALA A 136 -17.22 -10.15 -6.69
N LYS A 137 -17.44 -8.87 -6.36
CA LYS A 137 -17.66 -7.82 -7.38
C LYS A 137 -16.41 -7.55 -8.20
N VAL A 138 -15.22 -7.60 -7.59
CA VAL A 138 -13.94 -7.50 -8.33
C VAL A 138 -13.84 -8.68 -9.29
N ASP A 139 -14.06 -9.91 -8.83
CA ASP A 139 -14.01 -11.10 -9.68
C ASP A 139 -15.00 -11.06 -10.84
N LEU A 140 -16.21 -10.54 -10.60
CA LEU A 140 -17.22 -10.35 -11.64
C LEU A 140 -16.80 -9.30 -12.69
N ALA A 141 -16.10 -8.24 -12.28
CA ALA A 141 -15.67 -7.17 -13.19
C ALA A 141 -14.51 -7.59 -14.12
N LEU A 142 -13.89 -8.74 -13.86
CA LEU A 142 -12.80 -9.32 -14.68
C LEU A 142 -13.31 -10.30 -15.74
N GLN A 143 -14.62 -10.57 -15.78
CA GLN A 143 -15.29 -11.43 -16.76
C GLN A 143 -15.74 -10.62 -17.98
#